data_AF-A0A930YK50-F1
#
_entry.id   AF-A0A930YK50-F1
#
_cell.length_a   1.000
_cell.length_b   1.000
_cell.length_c   1.000
_cell.angle_alpha   90.00
_cell.angle_beta   90.00
_cell.angle_gamma   90.00
#
_symmetry.space_group_name_H-M   'P 1'
#
loop_
_entity.id
_entity.type
_entity.pdbx_description
1 polymer ?
#
loop_
_entity_poly.entity_id
_entity_poly.type
_entity_poly.pdbx_seq_one_letter_code
_entity_poly.pdbx_strand_id
1 'polypeptide(L)'
;MDGDAWRAVFVGALALHAGFQVTVTFVVYPALAAVPADGWRAAHAAHARRITPVVVVVYAGAVAVCAAALVHPGDLAPVPLAVAAAGTLAATGLTATLAGPLHSRLQDRDPALVRRLQLVDRLRCLAAAVAAVAGVWSVA
;
A
#
# COMPACT_ATOMS: atom_id res chain seq x y z
N MET A 1 5.54 -14.74 21.71
CA MET A 1 5.56 -13.27 21.75
C MET A 1 4.51 -12.85 22.77
N ASP A 2 4.84 -11.96 23.68
CA ASP A 2 3.85 -11.43 24.62
C ASP A 2 2.86 -10.47 23.91
N GLY A 3 1.81 -10.06 24.63
CA GLY A 3 0.74 -9.24 24.07
C GLY A 3 1.22 -7.88 23.55
N ASP A 4 2.18 -7.26 24.23
CA ASP A 4 2.67 -5.93 23.86
C ASP A 4 3.56 -5.97 22.63
N ALA A 5 4.47 -6.94 22.53
CA ALA A 5 5.25 -7.15 21.33
C ALA A 5 4.35 -7.50 20.13
N TRP A 6 3.25 -8.24 20.34
CA TRP A 6 2.29 -8.53 19.27
C TRP A 6 1.59 -7.28 18.74
N ARG A 7 1.07 -6.44 19.66
CA ARG A 7 0.43 -5.16 19.32
C ARG A 7 1.39 -4.25 18.56
N ALA A 8 2.64 -4.17 19.00
CA ALA A 8 3.67 -3.37 18.35
C ALA A 8 3.99 -3.86 16.93
N VAL A 9 4.12 -5.18 16.73
CA VAL A 9 4.35 -5.77 15.40
C VAL A 9 3.17 -5.50 14.46
N PHE A 10 1.94 -5.69 14.95
CA PHE A 10 0.72 -5.45 14.16
C PHE A 10 0.60 -3.98 13.74
N VAL A 11 0.64 -3.05 14.70
CA VAL A 11 0.55 -1.60 14.42
C VAL A 11 1.73 -1.13 13.58
N GLY A 12 2.94 -1.59 13.88
CA GLY A 12 4.16 -1.22 13.16
C GLY A 12 4.11 -1.61 11.68
N ALA A 13 3.57 -2.79 11.36
CA ALA A 13 3.41 -3.21 9.97
C ALA A 13 2.38 -2.37 9.20
N LEU A 14 1.26 -2.02 9.83
CA LEU A 14 0.23 -1.18 9.21
C LEU A 14 0.73 0.26 9.03
N ALA A 15 1.45 0.79 10.02
CA ALA A 15 2.10 2.09 9.93
C ALA A 15 3.17 2.12 8.82
N LEU A 16 3.99 1.07 8.70
CA LEU A 16 4.96 0.94 7.60
C LEU A 16 4.27 0.92 6.23
N HIS A 17 3.18 0.16 6.09
CA HIS A 17 2.41 0.10 4.85
C HIS A 17 1.77 1.45 4.50
N ALA A 18 1.14 2.13 5.47
CA ALA A 18 0.57 3.45 5.26
C ALA A 18 1.64 4.50 4.94
N GLY A 19 2.77 4.53 5.67
CA GLY A 19 3.88 5.44 5.41
C GLY A 19 4.52 5.22 4.04
N PHE A 20 4.68 3.97 3.63
CA PHE A 20 5.09 3.62 2.27
C PHE A 20 4.11 4.21 1.25
N GLN A 21 2.79 4.04 1.47
CA GLN A 21 1.82 4.54 0.51
C GLN A 21 1.72 6.06 0.43
N VAL A 22 1.75 6.75 1.57
CA VAL A 22 1.86 8.21 1.61
C VAL A 22 3.08 8.67 0.82
N THR A 23 4.23 7.99 0.98
CA THR A 23 5.44 8.30 0.22
C THR A 23 5.24 8.11 -1.29
N VAL A 24 4.61 7.01 -1.71
CA VAL A 24 4.33 6.76 -3.13
C VAL A 24 3.40 7.83 -3.71
N THR A 25 2.32 8.16 -3.01
CA THR A 25 1.29 9.11 -3.46
C THR A 25 1.80 10.53 -3.57
N PHE A 26 2.55 11.02 -2.57
CA PHE A 26 2.94 12.43 -2.49
C PHE A 26 4.34 12.72 -3.00
N VAL A 27 5.21 11.71 -3.12
CA VAL A 27 6.60 11.90 -3.57
C VAL A 27 6.87 11.16 -4.87
N VAL A 28 6.64 9.85 -4.90
CA VAL A 28 7.10 9.00 -6.03
C VAL A 28 6.30 9.24 -7.29
N TYR A 29 4.96 9.23 -7.23
CA TYR A 29 4.14 9.42 -8.43
C TYR A 29 4.16 10.85 -8.98
N PRO A 30 4.21 11.91 -8.17
CA PRO A 30 4.45 13.26 -8.69
C PRO A 30 5.78 13.36 -9.44
N ALA A 31 6.87 12.78 -8.89
CA ALA A 31 8.16 12.76 -9.55
C ALA A 31 8.13 11.99 -10.88
N LEU A 32 7.49 10.82 -10.92
CA LEU A 32 7.34 10.03 -12.15
C LEU A 32 6.49 10.75 -13.19
N ALA A 33 5.38 11.37 -12.79
CA ALA A 33 4.46 12.07 -13.69
C ALA A 33 5.07 13.32 -14.34
N ALA A 34 6.10 13.91 -13.73
CA ALA A 34 6.84 15.03 -14.28
C ALA A 34 7.78 14.64 -15.44
N VAL A 35 8.11 13.35 -15.62
CA VAL A 35 9.07 12.88 -16.63
C VAL A 35 8.53 13.10 -18.06
N PRO A 36 9.23 13.84 -18.94
CA PRO A 36 8.87 14.03 -20.36
C PRO A 36 8.72 12.72 -21.15
N ALA A 37 8.00 12.75 -22.27
CA ALA A 37 7.79 11.57 -23.12
C ALA A 37 9.11 10.92 -23.56
N ASP A 38 10.08 11.73 -23.99
CA ASP A 38 11.38 11.28 -24.52
C ASP A 38 12.19 10.47 -23.49
N GLY A 39 11.99 10.71 -22.19
CA GLY A 39 12.66 10.00 -21.10
C GLY A 39 11.81 8.94 -20.40
N TRP A 40 10.53 8.81 -20.79
CA TRP A 40 9.54 8.05 -20.03
C TRP A 40 9.92 6.58 -19.86
N ARG A 41 10.23 5.89 -20.96
CA ARG A 41 10.53 4.45 -20.96
C ARG A 41 11.63 4.08 -19.98
N ALA A 42 12.73 4.83 -20.02
CA ALA A 42 13.87 4.61 -19.14
C ALA A 42 13.50 4.86 -17.67
N ALA A 43 12.83 5.97 -17.38
CA ALA A 43 12.43 6.34 -16.02
C ALA A 43 11.39 5.37 -15.42
N HIS A 44 10.36 5.01 -16.19
CA HIS A 44 9.30 4.10 -15.76
C HIS A 44 9.83 2.68 -15.52
N ALA A 45 10.68 2.17 -16.41
CA ALA A 45 11.33 0.87 -16.20
C ALA A 45 12.21 0.89 -14.94
N ALA A 46 12.94 1.97 -14.70
CA ALA A 46 13.77 2.11 -13.50
C ALA A 46 12.95 2.29 -12.22
N HIS A 47 11.80 2.95 -12.29
CA HIS A 47 10.82 3.02 -11.21
C HIS A 47 10.26 1.63 -10.89
N ALA A 48 9.73 0.91 -11.89
CA ALA A 48 9.14 -0.42 -11.72
C ALA A 48 10.13 -1.40 -11.07
N ARG A 49 11.36 -1.50 -11.59
CA ARG A 49 12.38 -2.41 -11.02
C ARG A 49 12.70 -2.13 -9.55
N ARG A 50 12.69 -0.87 -9.13
CA ARG A 50 13.06 -0.48 -7.75
C ARG A 50 11.88 -0.60 -6.79
N ILE A 51 10.68 -0.21 -7.23
CA ILE A 51 9.51 -0.14 -6.35
C ILE A 51 8.88 -1.53 -6.14
N THR A 52 8.87 -2.40 -7.15
CA THR A 52 8.22 -3.72 -7.08
C THR A 52 8.67 -4.57 -5.89
N PRO A 53 9.97 -4.80 -5.62
CA PRO A 53 10.36 -5.61 -4.46
C PRO A 53 9.93 -4.98 -3.13
N VAL A 54 9.99 -3.65 -3.02
CA VAL A 54 9.56 -2.93 -1.81
C VAL A 54 8.06 -3.08 -1.59
N VAL A 55 7.25 -2.91 -2.65
CA VAL A 55 5.79 -3.14 -2.61
C VAL A 55 5.50 -4.56 -2.14
N VAL A 56 6.15 -5.57 -2.75
CA VAL A 56 5.92 -6.98 -2.40
C VAL A 56 6.18 -7.23 -0.93
N VAL A 57 7.34 -6.79 -0.40
CA VAL A 57 7.70 -7.01 1.00
C VAL A 57 6.74 -6.29 1.95
N VAL A 58 6.47 -5.01 1.72
CA VAL A 58 5.61 -4.21 2.60
C VAL A 58 4.17 -4.71 2.60
N TYR A 59 3.62 -5.02 1.42
CA TYR A 59 2.23 -5.46 1.28
C TYR A 59 2.03 -6.88 1.78
N ALA A 60 2.92 -7.82 1.41
CA ALA A 60 2.85 -9.18 1.90
C ALA A 60 3.02 -9.23 3.42
N GLY A 61 3.92 -8.40 3.96
CA GLY A 61 4.08 -8.19 5.40
C GLY A 61 2.76 -7.78 6.04
N ALA A 62 2.18 -6.65 5.62
CA ALA A 62 0.90 -6.14 6.15
C ALA A 62 -0.23 -7.18 6.08
N VAL A 63 -0.40 -7.85 4.93
CA VAL A 63 -1.40 -8.91 4.76
C VAL A 63 -1.16 -10.07 5.72
N ALA A 64 0.09 -10.52 5.88
CA ALA A 64 0.42 -11.63 6.76
C ALA A 64 0.10 -11.32 8.22
N VAL A 65 0.41 -10.10 8.71
CA VAL A 65 0.09 -9.72 10.09
C VAL A 65 -1.40 -9.56 10.30
N CYS A 66 -2.14 -9.00 9.34
CA CYS A 66 -3.61 -8.96 9.40
C CYS A 66 -4.21 -10.36 9.44
N ALA A 67 -3.74 -11.29 8.60
CA ALA A 67 -4.22 -12.67 8.59
C ALA A 67 -3.93 -13.36 9.93
N ALA A 68 -2.72 -13.22 10.46
CA ALA A 68 -2.35 -13.76 11.76
C ALA A 68 -3.19 -13.16 12.89
N ALA A 69 -3.50 -11.85 12.87
CA ALA A 69 -4.36 -11.19 13.86
C ALA A 69 -5.82 -11.63 13.77
N LEU A 70 -6.33 -11.96 12.59
CA LEU A 70 -7.69 -12.51 12.47
C LEU A 70 -7.81 -13.94 13.05
N VAL A 71 -6.74 -14.74 12.98
CA VAL A 71 -6.71 -16.10 13.55
C VAL A 71 -6.38 -16.07 15.04
N HIS A 72 -5.48 -15.18 15.45
CA HIS A 72 -4.98 -15.02 16.80
C HIS A 72 -5.12 -13.56 17.25
N PRO A 73 -6.34 -13.08 17.53
CA PRO A 73 -6.59 -11.68 17.83
C PRO A 73 -5.97 -11.23 19.16
N GLY A 74 -5.79 -12.14 20.12
CA GLY A 74 -5.39 -11.76 21.48
C GLY A 74 -6.37 -10.74 22.05
N ASP A 75 -5.85 -9.60 22.51
CA ASP A 75 -6.65 -8.52 23.09
C ASP A 75 -7.03 -7.41 22.09
N LEU A 76 -6.89 -7.66 20.79
CA LEU A 76 -7.26 -6.68 19.75
C LEU A 76 -8.79 -6.53 19.67
N ALA A 77 -9.27 -5.29 19.68
CA ALA A 77 -10.70 -5.03 19.52
C ALA A 77 -11.19 -5.52 18.12
N PRO A 78 -12.26 -6.33 18.04
CA PRO A 78 -12.58 -7.11 16.84
C PRO A 78 -13.06 -6.25 15.66
N VAL A 79 -13.85 -5.20 15.93
CA VAL A 79 -14.36 -4.30 14.89
C VAL A 79 -13.23 -3.52 14.20
N PRO A 80 -12.36 -2.77 14.93
CA PRO A 80 -11.24 -2.08 14.29
C PRO A 80 -10.24 -3.05 13.64
N LEU A 81 -10.02 -4.25 14.19
CA LEU A 81 -9.23 -5.28 13.52
C LEU A 81 -9.80 -5.67 12.14
N ALA A 82 -11.11 -5.89 12.05
CA ALA A 82 -11.77 -6.20 10.78
C ALA A 82 -11.63 -5.04 9.77
N VAL A 83 -11.75 -3.79 10.22
CA VAL A 83 -11.53 -2.60 9.37
C VAL A 83 -10.07 -2.51 8.91
N ALA A 84 -9.11 -2.79 9.79
CA ALA A 84 -7.68 -2.80 9.46
C ALA A 84 -7.34 -3.85 8.39
N ALA A 85 -7.87 -5.06 8.55
CA ALA A 85 -7.72 -6.13 7.56
C ALA A 85 -8.39 -5.78 6.23
N ALA A 86 -9.62 -5.25 6.25
CA ALA A 86 -10.34 -4.85 5.05
C ALA A 86 -9.62 -3.73 4.28
N GLY A 87 -9.11 -2.71 4.97
CA GLY A 87 -8.32 -1.63 4.35
C GLY A 87 -7.02 -2.15 3.73
N THR A 88 -6.30 -3.05 4.41
CA THR A 88 -5.08 -3.68 3.89
C THR A 88 -5.36 -4.52 2.66
N LEU A 89 -6.43 -5.32 2.67
CA LEU A 89 -6.87 -6.10 1.52
C LEU A 89 -7.33 -5.22 0.37
N ALA A 90 -8.03 -4.11 0.64
CA ALA A 90 -8.44 -3.16 -0.40
C ALA A 90 -7.23 -2.52 -1.09
N ALA A 91 -6.24 -2.02 -0.33
CA ALA A 91 -5.01 -1.47 -0.89
C ALA A 91 -4.24 -2.50 -1.74
N THR A 92 -4.15 -3.74 -1.25
CA THR A 92 -3.49 -4.85 -1.95
C THR A 92 -4.24 -5.24 -3.23
N GLY A 93 -5.55 -5.39 -3.14
CA GLY A 93 -6.44 -5.71 -4.26
C GLY A 93 -6.37 -4.64 -5.36
N LEU A 94 -6.48 -3.36 -5.00
CA LEU A 94 -6.30 -2.24 -5.93
C LEU A 94 -4.92 -2.26 -6.60
N THR A 95 -3.88 -2.64 -5.86
CA THR A 95 -2.52 -2.77 -6.41
C THR A 95 -2.45 -3.89 -7.45
N ALA A 96 -2.91 -5.09 -7.11
CA ALA A 96 -2.83 -6.26 -7.98
C ALA A 96 -3.74 -6.15 -9.21
N THR A 97 -4.96 -5.63 -9.03
CA THR A 97 -6.01 -5.67 -10.07
C THR A 97 -6.08 -4.42 -10.94
N LEU A 98 -5.64 -3.26 -10.44
CA LEU A 98 -5.71 -2.00 -11.18
C LEU A 98 -4.32 -1.41 -11.43
N ALA A 99 -3.52 -1.17 -10.37
CA ALA A 99 -2.25 -0.48 -10.51
C ALA A 99 -1.23 -1.28 -11.35
N GLY A 100 -1.08 -2.58 -11.09
CA GLY A 100 -0.22 -3.47 -11.87
C GLY A 100 -0.56 -3.49 -13.37
N PRO A 101 -1.83 -3.75 -13.75
CA PRO A 101 -2.25 -3.67 -15.14
C PRO A 101 -2.13 -2.28 -15.78
N LEU A 102 -2.30 -1.20 -15.02
CA LEU A 102 -2.05 0.15 -15.53
C LEU A 102 -0.56 0.38 -15.82
N HIS A 103 0.33 -0.09 -14.94
CA HIS A 103 1.77 -0.03 -15.16
C HIS A 103 2.20 -0.84 -16.39
N SER A 104 1.64 -2.02 -16.63
CA SER A 104 2.02 -2.84 -17.79
C SER A 104 1.62 -2.20 -19.12
N ARG A 105 0.54 -1.42 -19.14
CA ARG A 105 0.08 -0.65 -20.31
C ARG A 105 0.88 0.65 -20.54
N LEU A 106 1.53 1.18 -19.51
CA LEU A 106 2.32 2.42 -19.55
C LEU A 106 3.75 2.22 -20.10
N GLN A 107 3.89 1.49 -21.21
CA GLN A 107 5.18 1.35 -21.89
C GLN A 107 5.66 2.71 -22.40
N ASP A 108 4.77 3.44 -23.10
CA ASP A 108 4.99 4.83 -23.49
C ASP A 108 4.18 5.78 -22.59
N ARG A 109 4.53 7.07 -22.61
CA ARG A 109 3.84 8.07 -21.79
C ARG A 109 2.43 8.31 -22.35
N ASP A 110 1.43 7.88 -21.58
CA ASP A 110 0.02 8.21 -21.83
C ASP A 110 -0.52 9.05 -20.66
N PRO A 111 -0.84 10.34 -20.86
CA PRO A 111 -1.39 11.21 -19.82
C PRO A 111 -2.69 10.70 -19.18
N ALA A 112 -3.55 10.02 -19.94
CA ALA A 112 -4.80 9.48 -19.41
C ALA A 112 -4.54 8.29 -18.49
N LEU A 113 -3.63 7.38 -18.86
CA LEU A 113 -3.24 6.27 -18.00
C LEU A 113 -2.48 6.74 -16.76
N VAL A 114 -1.62 7.77 -16.86
CA VAL A 114 -0.96 8.39 -15.70
C VAL A 114 -1.98 8.97 -14.73
N ARG A 115 -2.97 9.73 -15.21
CA ARG A 115 -4.05 10.26 -14.35
C ARG A 115 -4.84 9.14 -13.67
N ARG A 116 -5.20 8.08 -14.41
CA ARG A 116 -5.89 6.91 -13.84
C ARG A 116 -5.06 6.21 -12.77
N LEU A 117 -3.76 6.05 -13.00
CA LEU A 117 -2.84 5.47 -12.02
C LEU A 117 -2.79 6.31 -10.74
N GLN A 118 -2.69 7.64 -10.85
CA GLN A 118 -2.74 8.55 -9.70
C GLN A 118 -4.08 8.49 -8.93
N LEU A 119 -5.21 8.32 -9.63
CA LEU A 119 -6.51 8.15 -8.98
C LEU A 119 -6.57 6.84 -8.19
N VAL A 120 -6.18 5.73 -8.81
CA VAL A 120 -6.09 4.42 -8.13
C VAL A 120 -5.15 4.51 -6.93
N ASP A 121 -4.06 5.25 -7.05
CA ASP A 121 -3.12 5.43 -5.97
C ASP A 121 -3.67 6.15 -4.75
N ARG A 122 -4.43 7.23 -4.97
CA ARG A 122 -5.10 7.94 -3.88
C ARG A 122 -6.06 7.02 -3.13
N LEU A 123 -6.77 6.13 -3.83
CA LEU A 123 -7.62 5.12 -3.21
C LEU A 123 -6.81 4.10 -2.40
N ARG A 124 -5.66 3.65 -2.91
CA ARG A 124 -4.75 2.75 -2.19
C ARG A 124 -4.20 3.42 -0.92
N CYS A 125 -3.82 4.69 -1.02
CA CYS A 125 -3.33 5.49 0.12
C CYS A 125 -4.41 5.70 1.17
N LEU A 126 -5.63 6.04 0.76
CA LEU A 126 -6.77 6.15 1.68
C LEU A 126 -7.03 4.83 2.40
N ALA A 127 -7.05 3.70 1.67
CA ALA A 127 -7.27 2.38 2.25
C ALA A 127 -6.17 2.00 3.26
N ALA A 128 -4.90 2.29 2.94
CA ALA A 128 -3.78 2.05 3.85
C ALA A 128 -3.82 2.94 5.09
N ALA A 129 -4.22 4.21 4.94
CA ALA A 129 -4.38 5.14 6.05
C ALA A 129 -5.53 4.71 6.99
N VAL A 130 -6.68 4.31 6.44
CA VAL A 130 -7.79 3.72 7.21
C VAL A 130 -7.32 2.48 7.95
N ALA A 131 -6.55 1.61 7.29
CA ALA A 131 -6.03 0.40 7.92
C ALA A 131 -5.11 0.73 9.11
N ALA A 132 -4.20 1.68 8.97
CA ALA A 132 -3.30 2.09 10.06
C ALA A 132 -4.05 2.72 11.25
N VAL A 133 -5.00 3.63 10.99
CA VAL A 133 -5.82 4.25 12.05
C VAL A 133 -6.65 3.20 12.79
N ALA A 134 -7.28 2.28 12.07
CA ALA A 134 -8.02 1.17 12.66
C ALA A 134 -7.09 0.23 13.44
N GLY A 135 -5.87 0.00 12.95
CA GLY A 135 -4.85 -0.77 13.64
C GLY A 135 -4.49 -0.17 15.01
N VAL A 136 -4.24 1.14 15.08
CA VAL A 136 -4.00 1.84 16.35
C VAL A 136 -5.23 1.78 17.25
N TRP A 137 -6.43 1.98 16.71
CA TRP A 137 -7.66 1.90 17.49
C TRP A 137 -7.88 0.49 18.06
N SER A 138 -7.45 -0.56 17.37
CA SER A 138 -7.63 -1.94 17.87
C SER A 138 -6.80 -2.29 19.11
N VAL A 139 -5.79 -1.49 19.44
CA VAL A 139 -4.89 -1.70 20.60
C VAL A 139 -5.11 -0.67 21.71
N ALA A 140 -6.02 0.30 21.50
CA ALA A 140 -6.35 1.37 22.44
C ALA A 140 -7.50 0.94 23.37
#